data_AF-A0A966TA47-F1
#
_entry.id   AF-A0A966TA47-F1
#
_cell.length_a   1.000
_cell.length_b   1.000
_cell.length_c   1.000
_cell.angle_alpha   90.00
_cell.angle_beta   90.00
_cell.angle_gamma   90.00
#
_symmetry.space_group_name_H-M   'P 1'
#
loop_
_entity.id
_entity.type
_entity.pdbx_description
1 polymer ?
#
loop_
_entity_poly.entity_id
_entity_poly.type
_entity_poly.pdbx_seq_one_letter_code
_entity_poly.pdbx_strand_id
1 'polypeptide(L)' 'MAINLAITGFGRIGRLILRAIYELNRQDIKVVAINSSRGDAASNAHLLKFDSA' A
#
# COMPACT_ATOMS: atom_id res chain seq x y z
N MET A 1 -5.62 3.04 19.83
CA MET A 1 -5.08 1.72 19.46
C MET A 1 -5.15 1.60 17.96
N ALA A 2 -4.04 1.33 17.29
CA ALA A 2 -4.02 1.16 15.83
C ALA A 2 -4.28 -0.31 15.46
N ILE A 3 -5.09 -0.53 14.43
CA ILE A 3 -5.35 -1.84 13.86
C ILE A 3 -4.16 -2.23 12.97
N ASN A 4 -3.60 -3.41 13.21
CA ASN A 4 -2.57 -3.97 12.34
C ASN A 4 -3.22 -4.53 11.08
N LEU A 5 -2.85 -3.99 9.91
CA LEU A 5 -3.42 -4.35 8.62
C LEU A 5 -2.35 -4.93 7.69
N ALA A 6 -2.65 -6.05 7.05
CA ALA A 6 -1.87 -6.56 5.93
C ALA A 6 -2.63 -6.37 4.62
N ILE A 7 -1.93 -5.98 3.55
CA ILE A 7 -2.52 -5.82 2.21
C ILE A 7 -2.13 -7.03 1.35
N THR A 8 -3.13 -7.81 0.93
CA THR A 8 -2.93 -8.89 -0.06
C THR A 8 -3.38 -8.41 -1.44
N GLY A 9 -2.47 -8.49 -2.43
CA GLY A 9 -2.71 -7.98 -3.78
C GLY A 9 -2.34 -6.50 -3.94
N PHE A 10 -1.04 -6.21 -4.11
CA PHE A 10 -0.52 -4.84 -4.31
C PHE A 10 -0.65 -4.31 -5.75
N GLY A 11 -1.82 -4.52 -6.35
CA GLY A 11 -2.20 -3.97 -7.66
C GLY A 11 -2.65 -2.51 -7.57
N ARG A 12 -3.53 -2.09 -8.48
CA ARG A 12 -4.09 -0.72 -8.50
C ARG A 12 -4.75 -0.34 -7.17
N ILE A 13 -5.69 -1.17 -6.70
CA ILE A 13 -6.45 -0.90 -5.47
C ILE A 13 -5.57 -0.96 -4.23
N GLY A 14 -4.69 -1.96 -4.12
CA GLY A 14 -3.78 -2.09 -2.97
C GLY A 14 -2.87 -0.87 -2.80
N ARG A 15 -2.34 -0.31 -3.90
CA ARG A 15 -1.52 0.91 -3.87
C ARG A 15 -2.34 2.15 -3.50
N LEU A 16 -3.55 2.30 -4.05
CA LEU A 16 -4.43 3.42 -3.72
C LEU A 16 -4.88 3.41 -2.26
N ILE A 17 -5.17 2.23 -1.69
CA ILE A 17 -5.49 2.10 -0.26
C ILE A 17 -4.30 2.53 0.60
N LEU A 18 -3.10 2.04 0.29
CA LEU A 18 -1.89 2.43 1.02
C LEU A 18 -1.71 3.95 0.97
N ARG A 19 -1.83 4.54 -0.23
CA ARG A 19 -1.75 5.99 -0.43
C ARG A 19 -2.80 6.74 0.38
N ALA A 20 -4.07 6.33 0.32
CA ALA A 20 -5.15 6.97 1.07
C ALA A 20 -4.94 6.93 2.59
N ILE A 21 -4.39 5.85 3.14
CA ILE A 21 -4.06 5.74 4.57
C ILE A 21 -3.07 6.84 4.98
N TYR A 22 -2.02 7.06 4.17
CA TYR A 22 -1.01 8.08 4.44
C TYR A 22 -1.51 9.50 4.12
N GLU A 23 -2.23 9.70 3.02
CA GLU A 23 -2.76 11.01 2.62
C GLU A 23 -3.86 11.52 3.58
N LEU A 24 -4.69 10.63 4.11
CA LEU A 24 -5.70 10.95 5.13
C LEU A 24 -5.12 10.98 6.55
N ASN A 25 -3.81 10.77 6.70
CA ASN A 25 -3.08 10.79 7.96
C ASN A 25 -3.71 9.90 9.06
N ARG A 26 -4.19 8.71 8.67
CA ARG A 26 -4.90 7.77 9.55
C ARG A 26 -3.93 7.20 10.58
N GLN A 27 -4.17 7.48 11.86
CA GLN A 27 -3.36 6.96 12.99
C GLN A 27 -3.94 5.69 13.61
N ASP A 28 -5.17 5.33 13.22
CA ASP A 28 -5.87 4.14 13.66
C ASP A 28 -5.53 2.90 12.84
N ILE A 29 -4.71 3.03 11.79
CA ILE A 29 -4.30 1.92 10.91
C ILE A 29 -2.77 1.87 10.85
N LYS A 30 -2.21 0.69 11.10
CA LYS A 30 -0.79 0.38 10.93
C LYS A 30 -0.63 -0.72 9.89
N VAL A 31 -0.12 -0.38 8.72
CA VAL A 31 0.18 -1.37 7.67
C VAL A 31 1.44 -2.14 8.06
N VAL A 32 1.31 -3.45 8.32
CA VAL A 32 2.41 -4.30 8.82
C VAL A 32 3.07 -5.15 7.75
N ALA A 33 2.33 -5.48 6.69
CA ALA A 33 2.83 -6.32 5.61
C ALA A 33 2.08 -6.05 4.30
N ILE A 34 2.77 -6.27 3.19
CA ILE A 34 2.21 -6.19 1.85
C ILE A 34 2.63 -7.48 1.11
N ASN A 35 1.64 -8.21 0.59
CA ASN A 35 1.86 -9.38 -0.25
C ASN A 35 1.49 -9.01 -1.70
N SER A 36 2.46 -9.06 -2.61
CA SER A 36 2.25 -8.80 -4.04
C SER A 36 2.53 -10.06 -4.85
N SER A 37 1.54 -10.49 -5.64
CA SER A 37 1.66 -11.68 -6.50
C SER A 37 2.62 -11.49 -7.68
N ARG A 38 3.06 -10.26 -7.97
CA ARG A 38 3.87 -9.91 -9.15
C ARG A 38 4.87 -8.80 -8.85
N GLY A 39 6.06 -8.92 -9.43
CA GLY A 39 7.14 -7.95 -9.30
C GLY A 39 7.88 -8.06 -7.97
N ASP A 40 9.09 -7.52 -7.96
CA ASP A 40 9.90 -7.36 -6.75
C ASP A 40 9.47 -6.12 -5.96
N ALA A 41 10.04 -5.94 -4.76
CA ALA A 41 9.72 -4.79 -3.92
C ALA A 41 10.08 -3.46 -4.59
N ALA A 42 11.18 -3.43 -5.37
CA ALA A 42 11.63 -2.23 -6.08
C ALA A 42 10.64 -1.81 -7.17
N SER A 43 10.15 -2.75 -7.99
CA SER A 43 9.13 -2.46 -9.01
C SER A 43 7.84 -1.94 -8.37
N ASN A 44 7.40 -2.56 -7.27
CA ASN A 44 6.19 -2.15 -6.56
C ASN A 44 6.34 -0.76 -5.91
N ALA A 45 7.51 -0.43 -5.37
CA ALA A 45 7.83 0.90 -4.86
C ALA A 45 7.85 1.95 -5.98
N HIS A 46 8.40 1.62 -7.15
CA HIS A 46 8.36 2.48 -8.33
C HIS A 46 6.92 2.78 -8.76
N LEU A 47 6.07 1.75 -8.86
CA LEU A 47 4.65 1.88 -9.21
C LEU A 47 3.80 2.59 -8.15
N LEU A 48 4.24 2.60 -6.89
CA LEU A 48 3.61 3.39 -5.83
C LEU A 48 3.98 4.88 -5.96
N LYS A 49 5.24 5.17 -6.31
CA LYS A 49 5.76 6.53 -6.48
C LYS A 49 5.22 7.20 -7.73
N PHE A 50 5.18 6.47 -8.84
CA PHE A 50 4.77 6.97 -10.14
C PHE A 50 3.45 6.33 -10.55
N ASP A 51 2.39 7.12 -10.52
CA ASP A 51 1.06 6.76 -10.98
C ASP A 51 0.76 7.52 -12.28
N SER A 52 0.40 6.81 -13.35
CA SER A 52 0.15 7.42 -14.66
C SER A 52 -1.27 7.97 -14.83
N ALA A 53 -2.19 7.64 -13.93
CA ALA A 53 -3.59 8.03 -14.01
C ALA A 53 -3.95 9.11 -12.99
#